data_AF-X1MF40-F1
#
_entry.id   AF-X1MF40-F1
#
_cell.length_a   1.000
_cell.length_b   1.000
_cell.length_c   1.000
_cell.angle_alpha   90.00
_cell.angle_beta   90.00
_cell.angle_gamma   90.00
#
_symmetry.space_group_name_H-M   'P 1'
#
loop_
_entity.id
_entity.type
_entity.pdbx_description
1 polymer ?
#
loop_
_entity_poly.entity_id
_entity_poly.type
_entity_poly.pdbx_seq_one_letter_code
_entity_poly.pdbx_strand_id
1 'polypeptide(L)' 'MADFDSSKMDNAANDAVVELETLREKHPDGVTAIEDWVKKWVSSAGYKRLGKILAGRWD' A
#
# COMPACT_ATOMS: atom_id res chain seq x y z
N MET A 1 -4.02 -25.13 -12.60
CA MET A 1 -4.36 -23.72 -12.30
C MET A 1 -4.10 -23.59 -10.81
N ALA A 2 -3.15 -22.76 -10.38
CA ALA A 2 -2.95 -22.55 -8.96
C ALA A 2 -4.17 -21.82 -8.42
N ASP A 3 -4.91 -22.44 -7.51
CA ASP A 3 -6.05 -21.83 -6.85
C ASP A 3 -5.62 -20.48 -6.27
N PHE A 4 -6.21 -19.41 -6.79
CA PHE A 4 -6.10 -18.08 -6.24
C PHE A 4 -6.71 -18.11 -4.84
N ASP A 5 -5.86 -18.29 -3.83
CA ASP A 5 -6.28 -18.38 -2.43
C ASP A 5 -6.53 -16.96 -1.90
N SER A 6 -7.75 -16.47 -2.12
CA SER A 6 -8.21 -15.15 -1.67
C SER A 6 -7.95 -14.95 -0.17
N SER A 7 -8.05 -16.01 0.63
CA SER A 7 -7.81 -15.98 2.07
C SER A 7 -6.37 -15.63 2.42
N LYS A 8 -5.39 -16.10 1.63
CA LYS A 8 -3.97 -15.74 1.84
C LYS A 8 -3.72 -14.27 1.52
N MET A 9 -4.38 -13.74 0.50
CA MET A 9 -4.27 -12.33 0.14
C MET A 9 -4.91 -11.42 1.18
N ASP A 10 -6.07 -11.79 1.70
CA ASP A 10 -6.75 -11.04 2.76
C ASP A 10 -5.91 -11.02 4.04
N ASN A 11 -5.31 -12.15 4.43
CA ASN A 11 -4.41 -12.21 5.57
C ASN A 11 -3.17 -11.31 5.39
N ALA A 12 -2.53 -11.36 4.21
CA ALA A 12 -1.40 -10.49 3.91
C ALA A 12 -1.78 -9.00 3.93
N ALA A 13 -2.99 -8.66 3.48
CA ALA A 13 -3.50 -7.29 3.57
C ALA A 13 -3.72 -6.85 5.03
N ASN A 14 -4.25 -7.73 5.88
CA ASN A 14 -4.42 -7.46 7.30
C ASN A 14 -3.07 -7.25 8.00
N ASP A 15 -2.08 -8.10 7.73
CA ASP A 15 -0.73 -7.95 8.28
C ASP A 15 -0.09 -6.62 7.85
N ALA A 16 -0.27 -6.23 6.58
CA ALA A 16 0.21 -4.96 6.06
C ALA A 16 -0.44 -3.74 6.74
N VAL A 17 -1.73 -3.84 7.12
CA VAL A 17 -2.41 -2.79 7.89
C VAL A 17 -1.76 -2.61 9.26
N VAL A 18 -1.51 -3.71 9.98
CA VAL A 18 -0.88 -3.68 11.31
C VAL A 18 0.54 -3.09 11.24
N GLU A 19 1.31 -3.47 10.23
CA GLU A 19 2.66 -2.91 10.04
C GLU A 19 2.61 -1.41 9.72
N LEU A 20 1.66 -0.96 8.88
CA LEU A 20 1.49 0.44 8.55
C LEU A 20 1.08 1.28 9.78
N GLU A 21 0.23 0.76 10.66
CA GLU A 21 -0.11 1.42 11.93
C GLU A 21 1.12 1.60 12.82
N THR A 22 1.95 0.56 12.93
CA THR A 22 3.22 0.63 13.68
C THR A 22 4.18 1.66 13.07
N LEU A 23 4.24 1.75 11.74
CA LEU A 23 5.04 2.77 11.05
C LEU A 23 4.49 4.18 11.26
N ARG A 24 3.17 4.33 11.33
CA ARG A 24 2.52 5.62 11.61
C ARG A 24 2.84 6.12 13.01
N GLU A 25 2.91 5.24 14.00
CA GLU A 25 3.33 5.62 15.36
C GLU A 25 4.79 6.10 15.41
N LYS A 26 5.69 5.45 14.65
CA LYS A 26 7.12 5.79 14.62
C LYS A 26 7.44 7.00 13.74
N HIS A 27 6.72 7.15 12.64
CA HIS A 27 6.97 8.14 11.59
C HIS A 27 5.65 8.75 11.08
N PRO A 28 4.92 9.50 11.92
CA PRO A 28 3.57 9.99 11.60
C PRO A 28 3.57 10.90 10.37
N ASP A 29 4.55 11.80 10.26
CA ASP A 29 4.66 12.73 9.14
C ASP A 29 4.97 12.01 7.82
N GLY A 30 5.82 10.97 7.88
CA GLY A 30 6.19 10.18 6.71
C GLY A 30 5.01 9.38 6.14
N VAL A 31 4.25 8.72 7.03
CA VAL A 31 3.04 7.98 6.62
C VAL A 31 1.98 8.93 6.08
N THR A 32 1.77 10.08 6.74
CA THR A 32 0.81 11.10 6.28
C THR A 32 1.17 11.62 4.88
N ALA A 33 2.46 11.90 4.62
CA ALA A 33 2.91 12.37 3.31
C ALA A 33 2.65 11.34 2.20
N ILE A 34 2.86 10.04 2.47
CA ILE A 34 2.58 8.96 1.51
C ILE A 34 1.07 8.86 1.27
N GLU A 35 0.25 8.90 2.31
CA GLU A 35 -1.21 8.84 2.16
C GLU A 35 -1.78 9.99 1.34
N ASP A 36 -1.31 11.21 1.59
CA ASP A 36 -1.74 12.38 0.83
C ASP A 36 -1.28 12.30 -0.62
N TRP A 37 -0.06 11.79 -0.86
CA TRP A 37 0.41 11.48 -2.21
C TRP A 37 -0.49 10.45 -2.91
N VAL A 38 -0.84 9.34 -2.23
CA VAL A 38 -1.75 8.32 -2.80
C VAL A 38 -3.12 8.91 -3.09
N LYS A 39 -3.75 9.61 -2.13
CA LYS A 39 -5.06 10.24 -2.29
C LYS A 39 -5.10 11.21 -3.46
N LYS A 40 -4.02 12.00 -3.66
CA LYS A 40 -3.91 12.96 -4.77
C LYS A 40 -3.91 12.28 -6.14
N TRP A 41 -3.23 11.14 -6.28
CA TRP A 41 -2.99 10.54 -7.59
C TRP A 41 -3.87 9.32 -7.90
N VAL A 42 -4.53 8.72 -6.91
CA VAL A 42 -5.27 7.46 -7.10
C VAL A 42 -6.37 7.55 -8.15
N SER A 43 -7.07 8.69 -8.21
CA SER A 43 -8.15 8.92 -9.17
C SER A 43 -7.66 8.99 -10.63
N SER A 44 -6.38 9.34 -10.85
CA SER A 44 -5.81 9.51 -12.20
C SER A 44 -4.88 8.35 -12.59
N ALA A 45 -4.13 7.78 -11.65
CA ALA A 45 -3.12 6.75 -11.91
C ALA A 45 -3.56 5.33 -11.50
N GLY A 46 -4.51 5.21 -10.57
CA GLY A 46 -4.97 3.94 -10.00
C GLY A 46 -3.98 3.26 -9.04
N TYR A 47 -4.49 2.46 -8.12
CA TYR A 47 -3.71 1.82 -7.04
C TYR A 47 -2.53 0.97 -7.54
N LYS A 48 -2.72 0.17 -8.59
CA LYS A 48 -1.67 -0.73 -9.11
C LYS A 48 -0.43 0.04 -9.56
N ARG A 49 -0.59 1.19 -10.22
CA ARG A 49 0.53 2.00 -10.70
C ARG A 49 1.22 2.75 -9.57
N LEU A 50 0.44 3.27 -8.61
CA LEU A 50 0.99 3.90 -7.42
C LEU A 50 1.79 2.91 -6.55
N GLY A 51 1.30 1.69 -6.39
CA GLY A 51 2.02 0.63 -5.67
C GLY A 51 3.36 0.28 -6.30
N LYS A 52 3.45 0.26 -7.64
CA LYS A 52 4.74 0.09 -8.35
C LYS A 52 5.72 1.22 -8.03
N ILE A 53 5.27 2.47 -8.07
CA ILE A 53 6.09 3.65 -7.79
C ILE A 53 6.63 3.59 -6.35
N LEU A 54 5.77 3.30 -5.37
CA LEU A 54 6.16 3.16 -3.96
C LEU A 54 7.15 2.00 -3.75
N ALA A 55 7.04 0.92 -4.54
CA ALA A 55 7.99 -0.18 -4.54
C ALA A 55 9.29 0.11 -5.32
N GLY A 56 9.49 1.35 -5.79
CA GLY A 56 10.67 1.75 -6.58
C GLY A 56 10.72 1.16 -7.98
N ARG A 57 9.60 0.63 -8.50
CA ARG A 57 9.49 0.03 -9.84
C ARG A 57 8.91 1.06 -10.81
N TRP A 58 9.80 1.78 -11.49
CA TRP A 58 9.44 2.88 -12.39
C TRP A 58 9.17 2.43 -13.84
N ASP A 59 9.35 1.14 -14.15
CA ASP A 59 9.07 0.49 -15.45
C ASP A 59 7.57 0.31 -15.77
#